data_AF-A0A957M439-F1
#
_entry.id   AF-A0A957M439-F1
#
_cell.length_a   1.000
_cell.length_b   1.000
_cell.length_c   1.000
_cell.angle_alpha   90.00
_cell.angle_beta   90.00
_cell.angle_gamma   90.00
#
_symmetry.space_group_name_H-M   'P 1'
#
loop_
_entity.id
_entity.type
_entity.pdbx_description
1 polymer ?
#
loop_
_entity_poly.entity_id
_entity_poly.type
_entity_poly.pdbx_seq_one_letter_code
_entity_poly.pdbx_strand_id
1 'polypeptide(L)'
;MSNSLVRTSIVVALLFAALGVVYAPRLLSSEENTPAKESPFNAYVVDLDFWQRTPRETHVTSPFRFDLDADLTAVPLEVAGWSGQEMPETNEEVEILLEPEQYVRRLYYNEAGQYVWLTLIGGRSSRPFHAPDICYDADGWQYDLGSLPTQLNDGSELYGLWLDADKQIEGRDEPSKHIVYYFYLFPDAERDLNDGIVLFKLTSPQYGTLDETLAVQGDFIRAFFGQEE
;
A
#
# COMPACT_ATOMS: atom_id res chain seq x y z
N MET A 1 28.70 42.49 -30.03
CA MET A 1 28.93 41.37 -29.08
C MET A 1 28.32 41.59 -27.68
N SER A 2 27.46 42.60 -27.45
CA SER A 2 26.91 42.93 -26.12
C SER A 2 25.60 42.21 -25.76
N ASN A 3 24.74 41.87 -26.74
CA ASN A 3 23.41 41.28 -26.49
C ASN A 3 23.42 39.82 -26.02
N SER A 4 24.51 39.08 -26.25
CA SER A 4 24.60 37.66 -25.85
C SER A 4 24.82 37.53 -24.34
N LEU A 5 25.76 38.31 -23.78
CA LEU A 5 26.08 38.32 -22.36
C LEU A 5 24.90 38.76 -21.49
N VAL A 6 24.15 39.78 -21.93
CA VAL A 6 22.95 40.26 -21.21
C VAL A 6 21.86 39.18 -21.16
N ARG A 7 21.64 38.46 -22.27
CA ARG A 7 20.66 37.36 -22.31
C ARG A 7 21.07 36.21 -21.41
N THR A 8 22.33 35.79 -21.43
CA THR A 8 22.83 34.72 -20.56
C THR A 8 22.68 35.06 -19.08
N SER A 9 23.00 36.30 -18.68
CA SER A 9 22.84 36.73 -17.28
C SER A 9 21.38 36.73 -16.83
N ILE A 10 20.44 37.13 -17.71
CA ILE A 10 19.01 37.09 -17.40
C ILE A 10 18.52 35.64 -17.23
N VAL A 11 18.91 34.73 -18.13
CA VAL A 11 18.52 33.31 -18.01
C VAL A 11 19.05 32.69 -16.73
N VAL A 12 20.32 32.95 -16.38
CA VAL A 12 20.92 32.44 -15.14
C VAL A 12 20.20 33.00 -13.91
N ALA A 13 19.90 34.31 -13.88
CA ALA A 13 19.15 34.91 -12.79
C ALA A 13 17.73 34.32 -12.63
N LEU A 14 17.05 34.06 -13.74
CA LEU A 14 15.73 33.42 -13.73
C LEU A 14 15.80 31.96 -13.22
N LEU A 15 16.85 31.21 -13.58
CA LEU A 15 17.05 29.86 -13.07
C LEU A 15 17.30 29.83 -11.56
N PHE A 16 18.12 30.75 -11.04
CA PHE A 16 18.32 30.88 -9.60
C PHE A 16 17.07 31.35 -8.86
N ALA A 17 16.27 32.25 -9.46
CA ALA A 17 15.00 32.65 -8.89
C ALA A 17 14.00 31.48 -8.86
N ALA A 18 13.94 30.67 -9.92
CA ALA A 18 13.10 29.47 -9.97
C ALA A 18 13.53 28.42 -8.93
N LEU A 19 14.84 28.17 -8.80
CA LEU A 19 15.39 27.34 -7.72
C LEU A 19 14.99 27.91 -6.35
N GLY A 20 15.14 29.23 -6.15
CA GLY A 20 14.70 29.90 -4.93
C GLY A 20 13.23 29.67 -4.61
N VAL A 21 12.34 29.80 -5.59
CA VAL A 21 10.89 29.57 -5.40
C VAL A 21 10.57 28.10 -5.07
N VAL A 22 11.27 27.15 -5.70
CA VAL A 22 11.07 25.71 -5.46
C VAL A 22 11.58 25.29 -4.08
N TYR A 23 12.72 25.82 -3.63
CA TYR A 23 13.38 25.38 -2.40
C TYR A 23 13.14 26.29 -1.19
N ALA A 24 12.67 27.54 -1.37
CA ALA A 24 12.36 28.45 -0.26
C ALA A 24 11.31 27.90 0.71
N PRO A 25 10.21 27.22 0.27
CA PRO A 25 9.27 26.61 1.20
C PRO A 25 9.95 25.58 2.11
N ARG A 26 10.84 24.75 1.57
CA ARG A 26 11.59 23.74 2.36
C ARG A 26 12.56 24.36 3.37
N LEU A 27 13.14 25.53 3.07
CA LEU A 27 14.05 26.24 3.97
C LEU A 27 13.32 27.09 5.03
N LEU A 28 12.10 27.52 4.73
CA LEU A 28 11.26 28.33 5.62
C LEU A 28 10.34 27.47 6.50
N SER A 29 10.08 26.22 6.13
CA SER A 29 9.49 25.18 7.00
C SER A 29 10.51 24.71 8.03
N SER A 30 11.01 25.63 8.85
CA SER A 30 11.57 25.27 10.15
C SER A 30 10.38 25.16 11.11
N GLU A 31 9.66 24.06 11.06
CA GLU A 31 8.73 23.72 12.13
C GLU A 31 9.52 23.73 13.44
N GLU A 32 9.14 24.64 14.34
CA GLU A 32 9.61 24.62 15.71
C GLU A 32 9.28 23.26 16.30
N ASN A 33 10.32 22.46 16.56
CA ASN A 33 10.30 21.21 17.30
C ASN A 33 9.77 21.46 18.73
N THR A 34 8.47 21.69 18.86
CA THR A 34 7.75 21.28 20.05
C THR A 34 7.83 19.75 20.03
N PRO A 35 8.36 19.08 21.06
CA PRO A 35 8.37 17.63 21.10
C PRO A 35 6.89 17.19 21.08
N ALA A 36 6.42 16.83 19.89
CA ALA A 36 5.15 16.17 19.73
C ALA A 36 5.21 14.96 20.66
N LYS A 37 4.24 14.85 21.56
CA LYS A 37 4.06 13.66 22.37
C LYS A 37 4.04 12.49 21.38
N GLU A 38 5.04 11.60 21.47
CA GLU A 38 5.13 10.45 20.55
C GLU A 38 3.78 9.74 20.58
N SER A 39 3.05 9.81 19.46
CA SER A 39 1.81 9.05 19.33
C SER A 39 2.20 7.58 19.32
N PRO A 40 1.49 6.71 20.06
CA PRO A 40 1.72 5.27 19.97
C PRO A 40 1.32 4.72 18.59
N PHE A 41 0.73 5.54 17.72
CA PHE A 41 0.33 5.19 16.38
C PHE A 41 1.21 5.86 15.32
N ASN A 42 1.41 5.12 14.24
CA ASN A 42 2.08 5.58 13.03
C ASN A 42 1.01 6.04 12.04
N ALA A 43 1.20 7.22 11.47
CA ALA A 43 0.30 7.77 10.46
C ALA A 43 0.77 7.34 9.07
N TYR A 44 -0.18 7.05 8.19
CA TYR A 44 0.07 6.70 6.79
C TYR A 44 -0.93 7.41 5.88
N VAL A 45 -0.49 7.72 4.67
CA VAL A 45 -1.39 8.03 3.56
C VAL A 45 -1.73 6.72 2.84
N VAL A 46 -3.02 6.47 2.62
CA VAL A 46 -3.51 5.34 1.85
C VAL A 46 -4.12 5.80 0.54
N ASP A 47 -3.82 5.10 -0.54
CA ASP A 47 -4.45 5.34 -1.84
C ASP A 47 -4.47 4.09 -2.73
N LEU A 48 -5.19 4.19 -3.85
CA LEU A 48 -5.41 3.11 -4.80
C LEU A 48 -4.39 3.07 -5.95
N ASP A 49 -3.59 4.13 -6.12
CA ASP A 49 -2.60 4.28 -7.17
C ASP A 49 -1.28 4.76 -6.58
N PHE A 50 -0.18 4.10 -6.95
CA PHE A 50 1.14 4.43 -6.42
C PHE A 50 1.75 5.67 -7.10
N TRP A 51 1.34 5.97 -8.35
CA TRP A 51 1.90 7.04 -9.19
C TRP A 51 1.08 8.32 -9.12
N GLN A 52 -0.26 8.20 -9.12
CA GLN A 52 -1.17 9.34 -9.06
C GLN A 52 -1.88 9.40 -7.72
N ARG A 53 -2.19 10.61 -7.27
CA ARG A 53 -3.15 10.80 -6.17
C ARG A 53 -4.56 10.63 -6.71
N THR A 54 -5.36 9.79 -6.06
CA THR A 54 -6.76 9.62 -6.42
C THR A 54 -7.66 10.43 -5.47
N PRO A 55 -8.93 10.72 -5.84
CA PRO A 55 -9.89 11.32 -4.93
C PRO A 55 -10.25 10.48 -3.69
N ARG A 56 -9.68 9.27 -3.57
CA ARG A 56 -9.88 8.33 -2.46
C ARG A 56 -8.65 8.24 -1.54
N GLU A 57 -7.66 9.11 -1.75
CA GLU A 57 -6.56 9.30 -0.80
C GLU A 57 -7.12 9.62 0.60
N THR A 58 -6.64 8.91 1.61
CA THR A 58 -7.06 9.07 3.00
C THR A 58 -5.88 8.94 3.95
N HIS A 59 -6.03 9.43 5.17
CA HIS A 59 -5.05 9.24 6.24
C HIS A 59 -5.57 8.18 7.21
N VAL A 60 -4.69 7.27 7.60
CA VAL A 60 -5.00 6.24 8.59
C VAL A 60 -3.89 6.15 9.62
N THR A 61 -4.23 5.63 10.80
CA THR A 61 -3.28 5.32 11.85
C THR A 61 -3.15 3.82 12.06
N SER A 62 -1.97 3.37 12.47
CA SER A 62 -1.73 1.98 12.87
C SER A 62 -0.77 1.90 14.06
N PRO A 63 -0.99 1.01 15.04
CA PRO A 63 0.00 0.75 16.09
C PRO A 63 1.22 -0.02 15.54
N PHE A 64 1.17 -0.48 14.29
CA PHE A 64 2.23 -1.21 13.61
C PHE A 64 2.92 -0.35 12.57
N ARG A 65 4.14 -0.77 12.20
CA ARG A 65 4.96 -0.07 11.22
C ARG A 65 4.81 -0.71 9.84
N PHE A 66 4.41 0.08 8.86
CA PHE A 66 4.27 -0.27 7.45
C PHE A 66 5.08 0.69 6.57
N ASP A 67 6.35 0.87 6.92
CA ASP A 67 7.31 1.70 6.20
C ASP A 67 8.66 0.98 6.11
N LEU A 68 9.50 1.42 5.18
CA LEU A 68 10.78 0.74 4.90
C LEU A 68 11.92 1.10 5.86
N ASP A 69 11.67 1.97 6.83
CA ASP A 69 12.58 2.22 7.95
C ASP A 69 12.36 1.22 9.09
N ALA A 70 11.28 0.45 9.02
CA ALA A 70 10.98 -0.67 9.90
C ALA A 70 11.15 -2.03 9.18
N ASP A 71 11.26 -3.09 9.96
CA ASP A 71 11.20 -4.47 9.48
C ASP A 71 9.72 -4.89 9.37
N LEU A 72 9.24 -5.10 8.15
CA LEU A 72 7.85 -5.52 7.90
C LEU A 72 7.55 -6.90 8.50
N THR A 73 8.56 -7.73 8.79
CA THR A 73 8.36 -8.99 9.54
C THR A 73 8.01 -8.74 11.02
N ALA A 74 8.16 -7.52 11.53
CA ALA A 74 7.74 -7.16 12.88
C ALA A 74 6.23 -6.98 13.05
N VAL A 75 5.45 -6.92 11.95
CA VAL A 75 3.99 -7.01 12.01
C VAL A 75 3.60 -8.27 12.80
N PRO A 76 2.65 -8.25 13.74
CA PRO A 76 2.43 -9.40 14.61
C PRO A 76 1.71 -10.55 13.90
N LEU A 77 1.99 -11.77 14.35
CA LEU A 77 1.22 -12.96 13.97
C LEU A 77 -0.11 -13.08 14.72
N GLU A 78 -0.24 -12.42 15.87
CA GLU A 78 -1.48 -12.39 16.65
C GLU A 78 -2.04 -10.96 16.67
N VAL A 79 -3.23 -10.75 16.13
CA VAL A 79 -3.83 -9.40 16.02
C VAL A 79 -5.35 -9.47 16.05
N ALA A 80 -5.97 -8.80 17.02
CA ALA A 80 -7.43 -8.67 17.14
C ALA A 80 -8.25 -9.96 16.87
N GLY A 81 -7.82 -11.09 17.44
CA GLY A 81 -8.50 -12.39 17.27
C GLY A 81 -8.12 -13.17 16.00
N TRP A 82 -7.18 -12.66 15.20
CA TRP A 82 -6.55 -13.36 14.10
C TRP A 82 -5.22 -13.98 14.54
N SER A 83 -5.02 -15.25 14.22
CA SER A 83 -3.78 -15.99 14.46
C SER A 83 -3.10 -16.34 13.14
N GLY A 84 -1.84 -15.97 13.02
CA GLY A 84 -1.05 -15.98 11.80
C GLY A 84 0.08 -16.99 11.82
N GLN A 85 0.47 -17.43 10.64
CA GLN A 85 1.69 -18.19 10.41
C GLN A 85 2.47 -17.65 9.22
N GLU A 86 3.80 -17.74 9.30
CA GLU A 86 4.67 -17.42 8.18
C GLU A 86 4.43 -18.39 7.02
N MET A 87 4.28 -17.84 5.83
CA MET A 87 4.11 -18.59 4.58
C MET A 87 5.08 -18.00 3.55
N PRO A 88 6.39 -18.25 3.69
CA PRO A 88 7.39 -17.64 2.83
C PRO A 88 7.09 -17.92 1.36
N GLU A 89 7.31 -16.92 0.51
CA GLU A 89 7.13 -17.10 -0.92
C GLU A 89 8.16 -18.08 -1.45
N THR A 90 7.69 -19.10 -2.15
CA THR A 90 8.56 -20.13 -2.76
C THR A 90 8.64 -19.97 -4.27
N ASN A 91 7.83 -19.08 -4.85
CA ASN A 91 7.88 -18.80 -6.27
C ASN A 91 8.95 -17.73 -6.58
N GLU A 92 10.12 -18.19 -7.02
CA GLU A 92 11.25 -17.34 -7.42
C GLU A 92 10.88 -16.33 -8.53
N GLU A 93 9.88 -16.61 -9.37
CA GLU A 93 9.46 -15.67 -10.42
C GLU A 93 8.82 -14.41 -9.84
N VAL A 94 8.09 -14.51 -8.72
CA VAL A 94 7.50 -13.36 -8.03
C VAL A 94 8.58 -12.44 -7.47
N GLU A 95 9.62 -13.04 -6.88
CA GLU A 95 10.77 -12.31 -6.33
C GLU A 95 11.57 -11.60 -7.44
N ILE A 96 11.85 -12.30 -8.55
CA ILE A 96 12.60 -11.77 -9.70
C ILE A 96 11.84 -10.66 -10.44
N LEU A 97 10.51 -10.78 -10.56
CA LEU A 97 9.72 -9.80 -11.30
C LEU A 97 9.53 -8.51 -10.52
N LEU A 98 9.27 -8.62 -9.21
CA LEU A 98 8.96 -7.48 -8.36
C LEU A 98 10.20 -6.79 -7.80
N GLU A 99 11.30 -7.53 -7.57
CA GLU A 99 12.54 -7.02 -6.92
C GLU A 99 12.24 -6.16 -5.66
N PRO A 100 11.47 -6.66 -4.68
CA PRO A 100 11.10 -5.87 -3.50
C PRO A 100 12.30 -5.71 -2.55
N GLU A 101 12.33 -4.62 -1.79
CA GLU A 101 13.28 -4.47 -0.68
C GLU A 101 12.86 -5.31 0.52
N GLN A 102 11.55 -5.41 0.76
CA GLN A 102 10.97 -6.26 1.79
C GLN A 102 9.74 -6.97 1.25
N TYR A 103 9.62 -8.27 1.52
CA TYR A 103 8.48 -9.08 1.13
C TYR A 103 8.04 -9.95 2.30
N VAL A 104 6.81 -9.77 2.75
CA VAL A 104 6.21 -10.57 3.83
C VAL A 104 4.97 -11.26 3.29
N ARG A 105 4.86 -12.56 3.55
CA ARG A 105 3.66 -13.32 3.23
C ARG A 105 3.26 -14.23 4.39
N ARG A 106 2.03 -14.08 4.84
CA ARG A 106 1.48 -14.75 6.01
C ARG A 106 0.06 -15.21 5.76
N LEU A 107 -0.33 -16.27 6.44
CA LEU A 107 -1.69 -16.78 6.44
C LEU A 107 -2.27 -16.58 7.83
N TYR A 108 -3.34 -15.80 7.94
CA TYR A 108 -4.06 -15.52 9.17
C TYR A 108 -5.40 -16.25 9.18
N TYR A 109 -5.80 -16.75 10.35
CA TYR A 109 -7.07 -17.42 10.62
C TYR A 109 -7.85 -16.67 11.69
N ASN A 110 -9.17 -16.58 11.56
CA ASN A 110 -10.04 -16.11 12.63
C ASN A 110 -10.72 -17.28 13.37
N GLU A 111 -11.45 -16.99 14.44
CA GLU A 111 -12.17 -18.00 15.23
C GLU A 111 -13.26 -18.76 14.45
N ALA A 112 -13.77 -18.17 13.36
CA ALA A 112 -14.74 -18.81 12.47
C ALA A 112 -14.09 -19.81 11.49
N GLY A 113 -12.76 -19.95 11.50
CA GLY A 113 -12.01 -20.81 10.58
C GLY A 113 -11.82 -20.21 9.19
N GLN A 114 -12.20 -18.96 8.98
CA GLN A 114 -11.89 -18.22 7.76
C GLN A 114 -10.43 -17.79 7.78
N TYR A 115 -9.84 -17.60 6.61
CA TYR A 115 -8.44 -17.26 6.48
C TYR A 115 -8.18 -16.24 5.38
N VAL A 116 -7.12 -15.46 5.57
CA VAL A 116 -6.64 -14.46 4.62
C VAL A 116 -5.13 -14.59 4.49
N TRP A 117 -4.63 -14.54 3.26
CA TRP A 117 -3.22 -14.28 3.01
C TRP A 117 -2.98 -12.77 3.06
N LEU A 118 -2.10 -12.36 3.96
CA LEU A 118 -1.50 -11.03 3.94
C LEU A 118 -0.20 -11.10 3.14
N THR A 119 -0.09 -10.24 2.14
CA THR A 119 1.16 -9.97 1.42
C THR A 119 1.51 -8.50 1.58
N LEU A 120 2.69 -8.22 2.13
CA LEU A 120 3.27 -6.88 2.19
C LEU A 120 4.46 -6.83 1.24
N ILE A 121 4.46 -5.85 0.35
CA ILE A 121 5.55 -5.64 -0.62
C ILE A 121 6.05 -4.22 -0.44
N GLY A 122 7.28 -4.08 0.03
CA GLY A 122 7.92 -2.80 0.26
C GLY A 122 9.08 -2.55 -0.71
N GLY A 123 9.23 -1.30 -1.15
CA GLY A 123 10.34 -0.89 -2.02
C GLY A 123 10.40 0.60 -2.31
N ARG A 124 11.60 1.09 -2.69
CA ARG A 124 11.88 2.45 -3.16
C ARG A 124 12.07 2.52 -4.67
N SER A 125 11.66 1.49 -5.39
CA SER A 125 11.60 1.48 -6.84
C SER A 125 10.14 1.35 -7.28
N SER A 126 9.81 1.86 -8.47
CA SER A 126 8.45 1.74 -9.01
C SER A 126 8.14 0.34 -9.56
N ARG A 127 9.16 -0.53 -9.71
CA ARG A 127 9.04 -1.84 -10.34
C ARG A 127 8.06 -2.81 -9.64
N PRO A 128 8.03 -2.93 -8.30
CA PRO A 128 7.08 -3.79 -7.61
C PRO A 128 5.64 -3.27 -7.62
N PHE A 129 5.40 -1.99 -7.95
CA PHE A 129 4.11 -1.32 -7.68
C PHE A 129 3.23 -1.17 -8.92
N HIS A 130 3.22 -2.14 -9.84
CA HIS A 130 2.19 -2.14 -10.87
C HIS A 130 0.86 -2.66 -10.28
N ALA A 131 -0.25 -2.22 -10.86
CA ALA A 131 -1.56 -2.69 -10.44
C ALA A 131 -1.65 -4.23 -10.62
N PRO A 132 -2.06 -4.98 -9.57
CA PRO A 132 -2.15 -6.43 -9.60
C PRO A 132 -2.87 -7.04 -10.80
N ASP A 133 -3.88 -6.36 -11.34
CA ASP A 133 -4.65 -6.79 -12.53
C ASP A 133 -3.75 -7.12 -13.74
N ILE A 134 -2.62 -6.44 -13.91
CA ILE A 134 -1.64 -6.73 -14.96
C ILE A 134 -1.07 -8.15 -14.85
N CYS A 135 -0.74 -8.61 -13.63
CA CYS A 135 -0.26 -9.98 -13.42
C CYS A 135 -1.37 -11.00 -13.67
N TYR A 136 -2.61 -10.65 -13.35
CA TYR A 136 -3.76 -11.52 -13.54
C TYR A 136 -4.06 -11.70 -15.03
N ASP A 137 -4.04 -10.61 -15.81
CA ASP A 137 -4.13 -10.65 -17.27
C ASP A 137 -3.02 -11.51 -17.87
N ALA A 138 -1.77 -11.28 -17.46
CA ALA A 138 -0.60 -11.99 -17.99
C ALA A 138 -0.63 -13.49 -17.69
N ASP A 139 -1.15 -13.89 -16.53
CA ASP A 139 -1.32 -15.30 -16.15
C ASP A 139 -2.68 -15.87 -16.61
N GLY A 140 -3.48 -15.12 -17.38
CA GLY A 140 -4.72 -15.61 -17.98
C GLY A 140 -5.88 -15.83 -17.00
N TRP A 141 -5.88 -15.10 -15.88
CA TRP A 141 -7.06 -15.02 -15.01
C TRP A 141 -8.18 -14.23 -15.69
N GLN A 142 -9.41 -14.53 -15.33
CA GLN A 142 -10.55 -13.66 -15.57
C GLN A 142 -10.90 -12.99 -14.24
N TYR A 143 -11.29 -11.72 -14.26
CA TYR A 143 -11.67 -11.03 -13.04
C TYR A 143 -12.64 -9.88 -13.29
N ASP A 144 -13.48 -9.63 -12.29
CA ASP A 144 -14.14 -8.34 -12.09
C ASP A 144 -13.29 -7.48 -11.16
N LEU A 145 -13.31 -6.17 -11.37
CA LEU A 145 -12.55 -5.21 -10.56
C LEU A 145 -13.43 -4.06 -10.08
N GLY A 146 -13.13 -3.55 -8.90
CA GLY A 146 -13.78 -2.37 -8.36
C GLY A 146 -13.03 -1.80 -7.16
N SER A 147 -13.69 -0.85 -6.50
CA SER A 147 -13.19 -0.25 -5.27
C SER A 147 -14.33 -0.08 -4.28
N LEU A 148 -14.09 -0.26 -2.99
CA LEU A 148 -15.07 0.02 -1.94
C LEU A 148 -14.41 0.59 -0.69
N PRO A 149 -15.15 1.42 0.08
CA PRO A 149 -14.71 1.85 1.40
C PRO A 149 -14.86 0.73 2.43
N THR A 150 -13.82 0.55 3.24
CA THR A 150 -13.83 -0.21 4.49
C THR A 150 -13.96 0.77 5.63
N GLN A 151 -15.07 0.70 6.38
CA GLN A 151 -15.25 1.47 7.60
C GLN A 151 -14.26 1.00 8.67
N LEU A 152 -13.48 1.92 9.22
CA LEU A 152 -12.54 1.69 10.32
C LEU A 152 -13.18 1.98 11.69
N ASN A 153 -12.53 1.55 12.77
CA ASN A 153 -13.10 1.64 14.13
C ASN A 153 -13.18 3.09 14.64
N ASP A 154 -12.26 3.95 14.21
CA ASP A 154 -12.25 5.39 14.49
C ASP A 154 -13.30 6.20 13.70
N GLY A 155 -14.14 5.54 12.90
CA GLY A 155 -15.17 6.18 12.07
C GLY A 155 -14.68 6.70 10.72
N SER A 156 -13.39 6.57 10.40
CA SER A 156 -12.85 6.88 9.07
C SER A 156 -13.10 5.77 8.05
N GLU A 157 -12.89 6.08 6.76
CA GLU A 157 -12.97 5.11 5.67
C GLU A 157 -11.59 4.89 5.06
N LEU A 158 -11.27 3.62 4.80
CA LEU A 158 -10.13 3.19 3.98
C LEU A 158 -10.65 2.63 2.66
N TYR A 159 -10.19 3.18 1.54
CA TYR A 159 -10.52 2.65 0.23
C TYR A 159 -9.48 1.63 -0.23
N GLY A 160 -9.94 0.55 -0.85
CA GLY A 160 -9.09 -0.43 -1.51
C GLY A 160 -9.70 -0.89 -2.82
N LEU A 161 -8.83 -1.36 -3.71
CA LEU A 161 -9.20 -2.04 -4.94
C LEU A 161 -9.43 -3.51 -4.64
N TRP A 162 -10.47 -4.09 -5.22
CA TRP A 162 -10.75 -5.51 -5.14
C TRP A 162 -10.78 -6.16 -6.51
N LEU A 163 -10.39 -7.44 -6.56
CA LEU A 163 -10.55 -8.32 -7.71
C LEU A 163 -11.35 -9.55 -7.28
N ASP A 164 -12.41 -9.87 -8.01
CA ASP A 164 -13.05 -11.20 -7.97
C ASP A 164 -12.48 -12.02 -9.13
N ALA A 165 -11.52 -12.91 -8.84
CA ALA A 165 -10.71 -13.56 -9.85
C ALA A 165 -10.96 -15.08 -9.92
N ASP A 166 -11.10 -15.59 -11.15
CA ASP A 166 -11.20 -17.00 -11.45
C ASP A 166 -10.26 -17.44 -12.58
N LYS A 167 -9.81 -18.70 -12.51
CA LYS A 167 -8.99 -19.33 -13.55
C LYS A 167 -9.26 -20.81 -13.62
N GLN A 168 -9.56 -21.29 -14.82
CA GLN A 168 -9.62 -22.72 -15.11
C GLN A 168 -8.19 -23.29 -15.15
N ILE A 169 -7.87 -24.15 -14.19
CA ILE A 169 -6.57 -24.85 -14.13
C ILE A 169 -6.72 -26.21 -14.80
N GLU A 170 -5.79 -26.54 -15.70
CA GLU A 170 -5.79 -27.84 -16.37
C GLU A 170 -5.76 -28.99 -15.35
N GLY A 171 -6.65 -29.96 -15.51
CA GLY A 171 -6.77 -31.10 -14.60
C GLY A 171 -7.59 -30.85 -13.33
N ARG A 172 -8.21 -29.67 -13.15
CA ARG A 172 -9.25 -29.45 -12.13
C ARG A 172 -10.63 -29.39 -12.76
N ASP A 173 -11.62 -29.99 -12.09
CA ASP A 173 -13.02 -29.96 -12.53
C ASP A 173 -13.69 -28.60 -12.27
N GLU A 174 -13.26 -27.89 -11.22
CA GLU A 174 -13.77 -26.57 -10.85
C GLU A 174 -12.71 -25.48 -11.04
N PRO A 175 -13.10 -24.27 -11.49
CA PRO A 175 -12.20 -23.13 -11.55
C PRO A 175 -11.60 -22.80 -10.19
N SER A 176 -10.34 -22.40 -10.18
CA SER A 176 -9.75 -21.80 -8.99
C SER A 176 -10.32 -20.39 -8.84
N LYS A 177 -10.88 -20.07 -7.67
CA LYS A 177 -11.48 -18.76 -7.39
C LYS A 177 -10.90 -18.13 -6.13
N HIS A 178 -10.62 -16.84 -6.16
CA HIS A 178 -10.21 -16.08 -4.99
C HIS A 178 -10.53 -14.58 -5.12
N ILE A 179 -10.63 -13.92 -3.97
CA ILE A 179 -10.86 -12.49 -3.87
C ILE A 179 -9.59 -11.81 -3.39
N VAL A 180 -9.18 -10.74 -4.08
CA VAL A 180 -8.06 -9.87 -3.69
C VAL A 180 -8.60 -8.54 -3.20
N TYR A 181 -7.96 -7.96 -2.18
CA TYR A 181 -8.16 -6.56 -1.79
C TYR A 181 -6.80 -5.92 -1.53
N TYR A 182 -6.55 -4.73 -2.06
CA TYR A 182 -5.26 -4.07 -1.86
C TYR A 182 -5.32 -2.55 -1.93
N PHE A 183 -4.29 -1.93 -1.37
CA PHE A 183 -4.04 -0.49 -1.39
C PHE A 183 -2.55 -0.22 -1.14
N TYR A 184 -2.12 1.01 -1.41
CA TYR A 184 -0.75 1.47 -1.17
C TYR A 184 -0.69 2.33 0.07
N LEU A 185 0.34 2.11 0.88
CA LEU A 185 0.70 2.90 2.06
C LEU A 185 1.93 3.74 1.74
N PHE A 186 1.83 5.03 2.05
CA PHE A 186 2.95 5.97 2.01
C PHE A 186 3.22 6.49 3.42
N PRO A 187 4.49 6.65 3.82
CA PRO A 187 4.85 7.16 5.15
C PRO A 187 4.29 8.55 5.44
N ASP A 188 4.14 9.39 4.42
CA ASP A 188 3.62 10.75 4.55
C ASP A 188 2.94 11.26 3.28
N ALA A 189 2.47 12.51 3.37
CA ALA A 189 1.77 13.21 2.30
C ALA A 189 2.66 13.68 1.16
N GLU A 190 3.99 13.67 1.27
CA GLU A 190 4.88 14.03 0.16
C GLU A 190 4.98 12.88 -0.85
N ARG A 191 4.82 11.63 -0.39
CA ARG A 191 4.98 10.40 -1.19
C ARG A 191 6.33 10.35 -1.91
N ASP A 192 7.41 10.75 -1.23
CA ASP A 192 8.75 10.62 -1.80
C ASP A 192 9.08 9.13 -1.93
N LEU A 193 9.44 8.71 -3.14
CA LEU A 193 9.79 7.32 -3.40
C LEU A 193 10.99 6.85 -2.55
N ASN A 194 11.87 7.77 -2.13
CA ASN A 194 12.99 7.47 -1.24
C ASN A 194 12.55 7.08 0.17
N ASP A 195 11.35 7.47 0.62
CA ASP A 195 10.81 7.07 1.91
C ASP A 195 10.18 5.66 1.84
N GLY A 196 9.94 5.18 0.62
CA GLY A 196 9.41 3.87 0.34
C GLY A 196 7.89 3.83 0.26
N ILE A 197 7.39 2.81 -0.42
CA ILE A 197 5.96 2.51 -0.53
C ILE A 197 5.76 1.08 -0.04
N VAL A 198 4.62 0.81 0.60
CA VAL A 198 4.20 -0.55 0.94
C VAL A 198 2.87 -0.86 0.28
N LEU A 199 2.83 -1.91 -0.54
CA LEU A 199 1.59 -2.52 -0.99
C LEU A 199 1.06 -3.43 0.12
N PHE A 200 -0.14 -3.13 0.63
CA PHE A 200 -0.87 -4.00 1.53
C PHE A 200 -1.89 -4.79 0.72
N LYS A 201 -1.67 -6.09 0.56
CA LYS A 201 -2.52 -6.97 -0.25
C LYS A 201 -3.08 -8.11 0.60
N LEU A 202 -4.38 -8.32 0.46
CA LEU A 202 -5.12 -9.46 0.99
C LEU A 202 -5.54 -10.38 -0.13
N THR A 203 -5.53 -11.68 0.12
CA THR A 203 -6.08 -12.69 -0.77
C THR A 203 -6.80 -13.74 0.04
N SER A 204 -8.00 -14.15 -0.36
CA SER A 204 -8.78 -15.19 0.32
C SER A 204 -9.60 -16.00 -0.67
N PRO A 205 -10.07 -17.20 -0.34
CA PRO A 205 -11.16 -17.82 -1.10
C PRO A 205 -12.41 -16.95 -0.98
N GLN A 206 -13.42 -17.26 -1.79
CA GLN A 206 -14.75 -16.66 -1.64
C GLN A 206 -15.49 -17.30 -0.47
N TYR A 207 -15.96 -16.48 0.46
CA TYR A 207 -16.83 -16.85 1.58
C TYR A 207 -18.26 -16.40 1.28
N GLY A 208 -19.09 -17.29 0.74
CA GLY A 208 -20.47 -16.95 0.37
C GLY A 208 -20.50 -16.03 -0.85
N THR A 209 -20.82 -14.76 -0.65
CA THR A 209 -20.85 -13.70 -1.67
C THR A 209 -19.57 -12.87 -1.70
N LEU A 210 -19.41 -12.04 -2.73
CA LEU A 210 -18.31 -11.06 -2.80
C LEU A 210 -18.35 -10.11 -1.59
N ASP A 211 -19.52 -9.54 -1.28
CA ASP A 211 -19.70 -8.63 -0.13
C ASP A 211 -19.36 -9.30 1.22
N GLU A 212 -19.78 -10.55 1.42
CA GLU A 212 -19.42 -11.32 2.62
C GLU A 212 -17.92 -11.58 2.71
N THR A 213 -17.25 -11.85 1.58
CA THR A 213 -15.80 -12.05 1.54
C THR A 213 -15.05 -10.75 1.85
N LEU A 214 -15.51 -9.64 1.28
CA LEU A 214 -14.94 -8.31 1.52
C LEU A 214 -15.20 -7.83 2.94
N ALA A 215 -16.31 -8.23 3.57
CA ALA A 215 -16.55 -8.00 4.98
C ALA A 215 -15.51 -8.70 5.86
N VAL A 216 -15.16 -9.96 5.55
CA VAL A 216 -14.09 -10.72 6.24
C VAL A 216 -12.72 -10.03 6.08
N GLN A 217 -12.40 -9.60 4.85
CA GLN A 217 -11.16 -8.85 4.59
C GLN A 217 -11.16 -7.49 5.31
N GLY A 218 -12.32 -6.82 5.37
CA GLY A 218 -12.52 -5.58 6.12
C GLY A 218 -12.36 -5.75 7.63
N ASP A 219 -12.84 -6.86 8.20
CA ASP A 219 -12.60 -7.23 9.60
C ASP A 219 -11.09 -7.38 9.88
N PHE A 220 -10.35 -7.99 8.96
CA PHE A 220 -8.90 -8.09 9.07
C PHE A 220 -8.21 -6.72 8.97
N ILE A 221 -8.64 -5.84 8.06
CA ILE A 221 -8.08 -4.48 7.93
C ILE A 221 -8.26 -3.68 9.22
N ARG A 222 -9.44 -3.77 9.85
CA ARG A 222 -9.73 -3.15 11.16
C ARG A 222 -8.85 -3.66 12.29
N ALA A 223 -8.15 -4.78 12.13
CA ALA A 223 -7.17 -5.26 13.10
C ALA A 223 -5.88 -4.43 13.08
N PHE A 224 -5.56 -3.76 11.97
CA PHE A 224 -4.32 -3.01 11.78
C PHE A 224 -4.52 -1.50 11.72
N PHE A 225 -5.68 -1.01 11.24
CA PHE A 225 -5.89 0.40 10.94
C PHE A 225 -7.07 1.01 11.69
N GLY A 226 -7.01 2.33 11.88
CA GLY A 226 -8.07 3.16 12.47
C GLY A 226 -8.39 2.76 13.91
N GLN A 227 -7.34 2.56 14.70
CA GLN A 227 -7.42 2.38 16.15
C GLN A 227 -7.52 3.76 16.82
N GLU A 228 -8.35 3.88 17.85
CA GLU A 228 -8.46 5.11 18.64
C GLU A 228 -7.19 5.35 19.48
N GLU A 229 -6.81 6.64 19.63
CA GLU A 229 -5.79 7.08 20.61
C GLU A 229 -6.23 6.92 22.07
#